data_AF-A0A5C9ARE2-F1
#
_entry.id   AF-A0A5C9ARE2-F1
#
_cell.length_a   1.000
_cell.length_b   1.000
_cell.length_c   1.000
_cell.angle_alpha   90.00
_cell.angle_beta   90.00
_cell.angle_gamma   90.00
#
_symmetry.space_group_name_H-M   'P 1'
#
loop_
_entity.id
_entity.type
_entity.pdbx_description
1 polymer ?
#
loop_
_entity_poly.entity_id
_entity_poly.type
_entity_poly.pdbx_seq_one_letter_code
_entity_poly.pdbx_strand_id
1 'polypeptide(L)'
;LFEHFRIYVTLADGFNSHTIEYYVETKDGEDKQRIAQAQLSIDGMIDGKVNIRDREQVLEHYLEKIAGVYDSLYTAIENNVPVNLSQLVKGQSPAA
;
A
#
# COMPACT_ATOMS: atom_id res chain seq x y z
N LEU A 1 -4.79 -8.27 -9.61
CA LEU A 1 -4.54 -6.82 -9.47
C LEU A 1 -5.00 -6.07 -10.73
N PHE A 2 -4.24 -6.08 -11.83
CA PHE A 2 -4.40 -5.15 -12.98
C PHE A 2 -5.78 -5.02 -13.68
N GLU A 3 -6.68 -6.00 -13.59
CA GLU A 3 -8.06 -5.88 -14.12
C GLU A 3 -9.16 -5.76 -13.07
N HIS A 4 -8.86 -6.01 -11.78
CA HIS A 4 -9.88 -6.11 -10.72
C HIS A 4 -9.61 -5.22 -9.50
N PHE A 5 -8.33 -4.90 -9.24
CA PHE A 5 -7.91 -4.13 -8.08
C PHE A 5 -6.86 -3.09 -8.47
N ARG A 6 -6.88 -1.93 -7.81
CA ARG A 6 -5.90 -0.86 -8.00
C ARG A 6 -5.20 -0.59 -6.67
N ILE A 7 -3.89 -0.36 -6.75
CA ILE A 7 -3.16 0.28 -5.67
C ILE A 7 -3.30 1.78 -5.87
N TYR A 8 -3.82 2.45 -4.84
CA TYR A 8 -4.00 3.89 -4.84
C TYR A 8 -3.18 4.49 -3.70
N VAL A 9 -2.31 5.44 -4.03
CA VAL A 9 -1.45 6.15 -3.07
C VAL A 9 -1.88 7.60 -3.04
N THR A 10 -2.15 8.14 -1.87
CA THR A 10 -2.58 9.53 -1.68
C THR A 10 -2.02 10.10 -0.39
N LEU A 11 -2.04 11.42 -0.26
CA LEU A 11 -1.97 12.03 1.06
C LEU A 11 -3.33 11.87 1.75
N ALA A 12 -3.33 11.65 3.07
CA ALA A 12 -4.54 11.64 3.88
C ALA A 12 -5.24 13.00 3.79
N ASP A 13 -6.57 13.02 3.94
CA ASP A 13 -7.34 14.27 3.89
C ASP A 13 -6.97 15.21 5.05
N GLY A 14 -6.83 16.50 4.73
CA GLY A 14 -6.55 17.55 5.71
C GLY A 14 -5.52 18.58 5.22
N PHE A 15 -5.67 19.83 5.67
CA PHE A 15 -4.71 20.89 5.37
C PHE A 15 -3.36 20.58 6.04
N ASN A 16 -2.27 20.63 5.27
CA ASN A 16 -0.93 20.17 5.69
C ASN A 16 -0.87 18.71 6.15
N SER A 17 -1.65 17.82 5.51
CA SER A 17 -1.47 16.39 5.74
C SER A 17 -0.07 15.96 5.30
N HIS A 18 0.60 15.30 6.23
CA HIS A 18 1.93 14.75 6.07
C HIS A 18 1.88 13.22 6.09
N THR A 19 0.68 12.64 6.03
CA THR A 19 0.47 11.20 6.07
C THR A 19 0.24 10.71 4.65
N ILE A 20 1.11 9.85 4.17
CA ILE A 20 0.92 9.11 2.92
C ILE A 20 0.12 7.86 3.26
N GLU A 21 -0.99 7.64 2.57
CA GLU A 21 -1.84 6.48 2.72
C GLU A 21 -1.83 5.62 1.47
N TYR A 22 -1.82 4.32 1.69
CA TYR A 22 -1.78 3.30 0.68
C TYR A 22 -3.08 2.51 0.76
N TYR A 23 -3.74 2.37 -0.36
CA TYR A 23 -5.01 1.68 -0.46
C TYR A 23 -4.95 0.59 -1.52
N VAL A 24 -5.70 -0.47 -1.30
CA VAL A 24 -6.20 -1.34 -2.36
C VAL A 24 -7.67 -1.01 -2.54
N GLU A 25 -8.09 -0.80 -3.78
CA GLU A 25 -9.50 -0.62 -4.14
C GLU A 25 -9.90 -1.58 -5.25
N THR A 26 -11.18 -1.95 -5.31
CA THR A 26 -11.74 -2.61 -6.50
C THR A 26 -11.73 -1.65 -7.68
N LYS A 27 -11.69 -2.18 -8.91
CA LYS A 27 -11.54 -1.37 -10.12
C LYS A 27 -12.68 -0.35 -10.34
N ASP A 28 -13.88 -0.69 -9.90
CA ASP A 28 -15.07 0.15 -9.89
C ASP A 28 -15.05 1.20 -8.77
N GLY A 29 -14.14 1.06 -7.79
CA GLY A 29 -14.00 1.96 -6.65
C GLY A 29 -15.08 1.79 -5.59
N GLU A 30 -15.90 0.73 -5.66
CA GLU A 30 -16.96 0.46 -4.68
C GLU A 30 -16.38 0.06 -3.32
N ASP A 31 -15.31 -0.74 -3.32
CA ASP A 31 -14.64 -1.16 -2.11
C ASP A 31 -13.20 -0.62 -2.07
N LYS A 32 -12.82 -0.05 -0.93
CA LYS A 32 -11.49 0.51 -0.68
C LYS A 32 -11.02 0.20 0.73
N GLN A 33 -9.78 -0.28 0.86
CA GLN A 33 -9.17 -0.63 2.14
C GLN A 33 -7.76 -0.06 2.25
N ARG A 34 -7.47 0.58 3.38
CA ARG A 34 -6.12 1.08 3.69
C ARG A 34 -5.23 -0.10 4.07
N ILE A 35 -4.09 -0.22 3.39
CA ILE A 35 -3.12 -1.29 3.56
C ILE A 35 -1.88 -0.85 4.31
N ALA A 36 -1.50 0.43 4.19
CA ALA A 36 -0.36 0.97 4.89
C ALA A 36 -0.46 2.49 5.03
N GLN A 37 0.41 3.04 5.87
CA GLN A 37 0.64 4.47 5.98
C GLN A 37 2.14 4.75 6.16
N ALA A 38 2.54 5.97 5.82
CA ALA A 38 3.87 6.50 6.08
C ALA A 38 3.78 8.00 6.43
N GLN A 39 4.74 8.50 7.20
CA GLN A 39 4.81 9.88 7.63
C GLN A 39 5.88 10.63 6.82
N LEU A 40 5.47 11.58 6.00
CA LEU A 40 6.36 12.53 5.34
C LEU A 40 6.67 13.68 6.31
N SER A 41 7.93 13.90 6.64
CA SER A 41 8.34 15.05 7.45
C SER A 41 8.52 16.32 6.59
N ILE A 42 8.56 17.48 7.25
CA ILE A 42 8.71 18.79 6.60
C ILE A 42 10.06 18.97 5.88
N ASP A 43 11.09 18.25 6.32
CA ASP A 43 12.42 18.22 5.69
C ASP A 43 12.51 17.20 4.52
N GLY A 44 11.40 16.54 4.18
CA GLY A 44 11.32 15.64 3.03
C GLY A 44 11.81 14.22 3.32
N MET A 45 11.66 13.74 4.56
CA MET A 45 11.99 12.38 4.95
C MET A 45 10.70 11.57 5.17
N ILE A 46 10.55 10.42 4.51
CA ILE A 46 9.46 9.48 4.76
C ILE A 46 9.86 8.54 5.89
N ASP A 47 8.99 8.41 6.90
CA ASP A 47 9.18 7.67 8.15
C ASP A 47 10.50 8.02 8.85
N GLY A 48 11.05 9.23 8.60
CA GLY A 48 12.35 9.68 9.10
C GLY A 48 13.57 8.97 8.50
N LYS A 49 13.39 8.11 7.48
CA LYS A 49 14.43 7.24 6.94
C LYS A 49 14.73 7.48 5.46
N VAL A 50 13.68 7.68 4.66
CA VAL A 50 13.79 7.73 3.19
C VAL A 50 13.73 9.18 2.71
N ASN A 51 14.76 9.64 2.01
CA ASN A 51 14.77 10.97 1.43
C ASN A 51 13.94 10.99 0.14
N ILE A 52 12.94 11.88 0.03
CA ILE A 52 12.08 11.96 -1.17
C ILE A 52 12.81 12.32 -2.46
N ARG A 53 14.05 12.84 -2.36
CA ARG A 53 14.91 13.14 -3.52
C ARG A 53 15.70 11.93 -4.00
N ASP A 54 15.78 10.87 -3.20
CA ASP A 54 16.40 9.61 -3.59
C ASP A 54 15.36 8.70 -4.23
N ARG A 55 15.37 8.66 -5.56
CA ARG A 55 14.37 7.92 -6.34
C ARG A 55 14.38 6.42 -6.05
N GLU A 56 15.55 5.83 -5.78
CA GLU A 56 15.68 4.40 -5.56
C GLU A 56 15.10 4.03 -4.20
N GLN A 57 15.49 4.74 -3.14
CA GLN A 57 14.93 4.52 -1.80
C GLN A 57 13.41 4.77 -1.75
N VAL A 58 12.94 5.78 -2.48
CA VAL A 58 11.49 6.05 -2.59
C VAL A 58 10.77 4.87 -3.26
N LEU A 59 11.31 4.33 -4.35
CA LEU A 59 10.73 3.17 -5.01
C LEU A 59 10.71 1.94 -4.10
N GLU A 60 11.82 1.64 -3.43
CA GLU A 60 11.91 0.52 -2.48
C GLU A 60 10.88 0.66 -1.36
N HIS A 61 10.75 1.86 -0.79
CA HIS A 61 9.72 2.15 0.21
C HIS A 61 8.30 1.88 -0.31
N TYR A 62 7.98 2.35 -1.52
CA TYR A 62 6.67 2.10 -2.13
C TYR A 62 6.41 0.61 -2.33
N LEU A 63 7.41 -0.14 -2.81
CA LEU A 63 7.31 -1.59 -3.02
C LEU A 63 7.14 -2.34 -1.69
N GLU A 64 7.87 -1.96 -0.64
CA GLU A 64 7.74 -2.55 0.71
C GLU A 64 6.32 -2.38 1.26
N LYS A 65 5.73 -1.18 1.15
CA LYS A 65 4.38 -0.89 1.67
C LYS A 65 3.28 -1.70 0.99
N ILE A 66 3.50 -2.14 -0.25
CA ILE A 66 2.51 -2.90 -1.03
C ILE A 66 2.85 -4.39 -1.16
N ALA A 67 4.04 -4.83 -0.73
CA ALA A 67 4.54 -6.19 -0.90
C ALA A 67 3.55 -7.25 -0.41
N GLY A 68 2.99 -7.09 0.79
CA GLY A 68 2.03 -8.06 1.34
C GLY A 68 0.75 -8.25 0.53
N VAL A 69 0.35 -7.27 -0.30
CA VAL A 69 -0.77 -7.45 -1.25
C VAL A 69 -0.36 -8.39 -2.37
N TYR A 70 0.86 -8.26 -2.88
CA TYR A 70 1.40 -9.15 -3.91
C TYR A 70 1.63 -10.55 -3.36
N ASP A 71 2.19 -10.70 -2.16
CA ASP A 71 2.38 -12.00 -1.51
C ASP A 71 1.04 -12.74 -1.35
N SER A 72 -0.01 -12.02 -0.94
CA SER A 72 -1.36 -12.58 -0.82
C SER A 72 -1.93 -12.99 -2.18
N LEU A 73 -1.70 -12.18 -3.23
CA LEU A 73 -2.09 -12.53 -4.59
C LEU A 73 -1.37 -13.78 -5.09
N TYR A 74 -0.05 -13.86 -4.92
CA TYR A 74 0.75 -14.99 -5.36
C TYR A 74 0.31 -16.27 -4.65
N THR A 75 0.12 -16.21 -3.33
CA THR A 75 -0.37 -17.33 -2.53
C THR A 75 -1.73 -17.81 -3.03
N ALA A 76 -2.64 -16.89 -3.34
CA ALA A 76 -3.98 -17.26 -3.80
C ALA A 76 -3.97 -17.90 -5.20
N ILE A 77 -3.13 -17.37 -6.09
CA ILE A 77 -2.92 -17.94 -7.43
C ILE A 77 -2.33 -19.35 -7.32
N GLU A 78 -1.30 -19.53 -6.49
CA GLU A 78 -0.65 -20.83 -6.27
C GLU A 78 -1.61 -21.88 -5.72
N ASN A 79 -2.48 -21.48 -4.79
CA ASN A 79 -3.46 -22.38 -4.17
C ASN A 79 -4.79 -22.46 -4.95
N ASN A 80 -4.90 -21.77 -6.09
CA ASN A 80 -6.11 -21.69 -6.92
C ASN A 80 -7.38 -21.32 -6.12
N VAL A 81 -7.25 -20.35 -5.20
CA VAL A 81 -8.36 -19.86 -4.37
C VAL A 81 -8.87 -18.50 -4.86
N PRO A 82 -10.18 -18.25 -4.75
CA PRO A 82 -10.72 -16.94 -5.09
C PRO A 82 -10.16 -15.87 -4.15
N VAL A 83 -9.95 -14.67 -4.68
CA VAL A 83 -9.41 -13.52 -3.96
C VAL A 83 -10.47 -12.43 -3.87
N ASN A 84 -10.74 -11.97 -2.65
CA ASN A 84 -11.46 -10.73 -2.39
C ASN A 84 -10.57 -9.71 -1.67
N LEU A 85 -11.04 -8.46 -1.59
CA LEU A 85 -10.28 -7.34 -1.02
C LEU A 85 -9.81 -7.63 0.41
N SER A 86 -10.69 -8.16 1.27
CA SER A 86 -10.36 -8.48 2.66
C SER A 86 -9.27 -9.54 2.80
N GLN A 87 -9.18 -10.49 1.87
CA GLN A 87 -8.11 -11.49 1.86
C GLN A 87 -6.76 -10.90 1.42
N LEU A 88 -6.77 -9.93 0.51
CA LEU A 88 -5.55 -9.22 0.09
C LEU A 88 -4.92 -8.42 1.22
N VAL A 89 -5.75 -7.85 2.10
CA VAL A 89 -5.27 -7.01 3.21
C VAL A 89 -4.89 -7.87 4.43
N LYS A 90 -5.54 -9.02 4.66
CA LYS A 90 -5.25 -9.89 5.82
C LYS A 90 -3.85 -10.51 5.82
N GLY A 91 -3.22 -10.66 4.65
CA GLY A 91 -1.82 -11.12 4.57
C GLY A 91 -0.79 -10.13 5.13
N GLN A 92 -1.21 -8.93 5.57
CA GLN A 92 -0.34 -7.88 6.09
C GLN A 92 -0.29 -7.79 7.63
N SER A 93 -0.84 -8.75 8.38
CA SER A 93 -0.66 -8.76 9.83
C SER A 93 0.84 -8.78 10.17
N PRO A 94 1.38 -7.75 10.83
CA PRO A 94 2.70 -7.85 11.41
C PRO A 94 2.64 -8.96 12.46
N ALA A 95 3.65 -9.82 12.50
CA ALA A 95 3.89 -10.62 13.70
C ALA A 95 3.92 -9.66 14.91
N ALA A 96 3.11 -10.00 15.92
CA ALA A 96 2.95 -9.26 17.16
C ALA A 96 4.26 -9.11 17.95
#